data_AF-A0A9E2X0I4-F1
#
_entry.id   AF-A0A9E2X0I4-F1
#
_cell.length_a   1.000
_cell.length_b   1.000
_cell.length_c   1.000
_cell.angle_alpha   90.00
_cell.angle_beta   90.00
_cell.angle_gamma   90.00
#
_symmetry.space_group_name_H-M   'P 1'
#
loop_
_entity.id
_entity.type
_entity.pdbx_description
1 polymer ?
#
loop_
_entity_poly.entity_id
_entity_poly.type
_entity_poly.pdbx_seq_one_letter_code
_entity_poly.pdbx_strand_id
1 'polypeptide(L)' 'FYERGILQQMTHGERRMVMPTWPVRFDGVPTKVESAPLLGEHTTEVLSDWLGLDAAAVAQLRQDGIV' A
#
# COMPACT_ATOMS: atom_id res chain seq x y z
N PHE A 1 -4.27 23.19 -9.13
CA PHE A 1 -4.52 21.75 -8.84
C PHE A 1 -3.85 21.26 -7.56
N TYR A 2 -2.61 21.67 -7.27
CA TYR A 2 -1.92 21.36 -6.00
C TYR A 2 -2.59 21.97 -4.76
N GLU A 3 -2.85 23.29 -4.73
CA GLU A 3 -3.54 23.96 -3.60
C GLU A 3 -4.92 23.37 -3.31
N ARG A 4 -5.60 22.91 -4.35
CA ARG A 4 -6.90 22.25 -4.25
C ARG A 4 -6.82 20.81 -3.72
N GLY A 5 -5.62 20.27 -3.53
CA GLY A 5 -5.36 18.89 -3.10
C GLY A 5 -5.64 17.84 -4.18
N ILE A 6 -5.84 18.23 -5.44
CA ILE A 6 -6.18 17.29 -6.52
C ILE A 6 -4.93 16.59 -7.07
N LEU A 7 -3.83 17.32 -7.21
CA LEU A 7 -2.51 16.73 -7.47
C LEU A 7 -1.76 16.67 -6.15
N GLN A 8 -1.38 15.46 -5.75
CA GLN A 8 -0.67 15.19 -4.51
C GLN A 8 0.66 14.52 -4.83
N GLN A 9 1.66 14.75 -3.99
CA GLN A 9 2.91 14.01 -4.05
C GLN A 9 2.84 12.81 -3.12
N MET A 10 3.27 11.66 -3.61
CA MET A 10 3.50 10.45 -2.81
C MET A 10 4.89 9.89 -3.11
N THR A 11 5.40 9.11 -2.16
CA THR A 11 6.63 8.33 -2.34
C THR A 11 6.23 6.86 -2.48
N HIS A 12 6.64 6.20 -3.56
CA HIS A 12 6.40 4.78 -3.80
C HIS A 12 7.75 4.07 -3.98
N GLY A 13 8.10 3.21 -3.02
CA GLY A 13 9.47 2.72 -2.86
C GLY A 13 10.43 3.89 -2.70
N GLU A 14 11.43 3.98 -3.57
CA GLU A 14 12.42 5.06 -3.57
C GLU A 14 12.03 6.25 -4.45
N ARG A 15 10.88 6.19 -5.14
CA ARG A 15 10.49 7.17 -6.17
C ARG A 15 9.48 8.16 -5.63
N ARG A 16 9.70 9.45 -5.89
CA ARG A 16 8.71 10.52 -5.65
C ARG A 16 7.88 10.76 -6.91
N MET A 17 6.56 10.73 -6.77
CA MET A 17 5.63 10.81 -7.90
C MET A 17 4.51 11.81 -7.60
N VAL A 18 3.99 12.45 -8.65
CA VAL A 18 2.77 13.27 -8.57
C VAL A 18 1.61 12.45 -9.09
N MET A 19 0.57 12.30 -8.28
CA MET A 19 -0.62 11.53 -8.62
C MET A 19 -1.89 12.38 -8.50
N PRO A 20 -2.87 12.19 -9.39
CA PRO A 20 -4.21 12.70 -9.19
C PRO A 20 -4.94 11.88 -8.12
N THR A 21 -5.73 12.55 -7.29
CA THR A 21 -6.72 11.90 -6.39
C THR A 21 -8.13 11.99 -6.97
N TRP A 22 -9.11 11.45 -6.23
CA TRP A 22 -10.53 11.59 -6.54
C TRP A 22 -10.93 13.07 -6.64
N PRO A 23 -11.46 13.54 -7.79
CA PRO A 23 -11.73 14.97 -8.01
C PRO A 23 -12.88 15.53 -7.17
N VAL A 24 -13.71 14.66 -6.59
CA VAL A 24 -14.86 15.01 -5.76
C VAL A 24 -14.42 15.18 -4.31
N ARG A 25 -14.97 16.20 -3.63
CA ARG A 25 -14.76 16.42 -2.19
C ARG A 25 -15.93 15.81 -1.44
N PHE A 26 -15.63 14.94 -0.50
CA PHE A 26 -16.54 14.59 0.58
C PHE A 26 -16.03 15.33 1.82
N ASP A 27 -16.91 16.03 2.55
CA ASP A 27 -16.54 16.85 3.72
C ASP A 27 -15.50 17.96 3.46
N GLY A 28 -15.44 18.47 2.23
CA GLY A 28 -14.62 19.64 1.87
C GLY A 28 -13.16 19.32 1.52
N VAL A 29 -12.69 18.09 1.71
CA VAL A 29 -11.29 17.70 1.46
C VAL A 29 -11.22 16.52 0.49
N PRO A 30 -10.34 16.54 -0.53
CA PRO A 30 -10.09 15.36 -1.36
C PRO A 30 -9.40 14.24 -0.57
N THR A 31 -9.62 12.99 -0.96
CA THR A 31 -8.95 11.83 -0.36
C THR A 31 -7.43 11.96 -0.49
N LYS A 32 -6.70 11.60 0.56
CA LYS A 32 -5.24 11.51 0.53
C LYS A 32 -4.80 10.38 -0.40
N VAL A 33 -3.83 10.65 -1.27
CA VAL A 33 -3.20 9.60 -2.09
C VAL A 33 -2.14 8.91 -1.25
N GLU A 34 -2.21 7.59 -1.19
CA GLU A 34 -1.20 6.73 -0.60
C GLU A 34 -0.56 5.87 -1.68
N SER A 35 0.67 5.43 -1.43
CA SER A 35 1.38 4.58 -2.39
C SER A 35 0.70 3.23 -2.52
N ALA A 36 0.72 2.68 -3.74
CA ALA A 36 0.41 1.27 -3.92
C ALA A 36 1.40 0.41 -3.10
N PRO A 37 0.96 -0.75 -2.59
CA PRO A 37 1.85 -1.68 -1.89
C PRO A 37 2.94 -2.19 -2.83
N LEU A 38 4.13 -2.43 -2.27
CA LEU A 38 5.21 -3.11 -2.97
C LEU A 38 4.89 -4.59 -3.15
N LEU A 39 5.64 -5.24 -4.04
CA LEU A 39 5.54 -6.68 -4.25
C LEU A 39 5.82 -7.41 -2.93
N GLY A 40 4.79 -8.10 -2.43
CA GLY A 40 4.87 -8.91 -1.20
C GLY A 40 4.85 -8.12 0.11
N GLU A 41 4.56 -6.82 0.09
CA GLU A 41 4.60 -5.94 1.29
C GLU A 41 3.75 -6.47 2.46
N HIS A 42 2.56 -7.00 2.16
CA HIS A 42 1.63 -7.50 3.17
C HIS A 42 1.56 -9.03 3.25
N THR A 43 2.43 -9.77 2.56
CA THR A 43 2.34 -11.25 2.51
C THR A 43 2.35 -11.86 3.91
N THR A 44 3.31 -11.47 4.76
CA THR A 44 3.42 -12.03 6.12
C THR A 44 2.26 -11.60 7.01
N GLU A 45 1.85 -10.33 6.94
CA GLU A 45 0.71 -9.78 7.69
C GLU A 45 -0.58 -10.56 7.38
N VAL A 46 -0.94 -10.70 6.10
CA VAL A 46 -2.17 -11.40 5.70
C VAL A 46 -2.13 -12.88 6.06
N LEU A 47 -1.00 -13.56 5.84
CA LEU A 47 -0.87 -14.98 6.20
C LEU A 47 -0.98 -15.20 7.72
N SER A 48 -0.50 -14.26 8.53
CA SER A 48 -0.61 -14.36 9.98
C SER A 48 -2.02 -14.01 10.46
N ASP A 49 -2.52 -12.83 10.06
CA ASP A 49 -3.77 -12.29 10.59
C ASP A 49 -5.00 -13.06 10.13
N TRP A 50 -5.00 -13.54 8.87
CA TRP A 50 -6.18 -14.17 8.28
C TRP A 50 -6.13 -15.69 8.36
N LEU A 51 -4.94 -16.28 8.27
CA LEU A 51 -4.77 -17.74 8.28
C LEU A 51 -4.16 -18.29 9.58
N GLY A 52 -3.75 -17.42 10.51
CA GLY A 52 -3.18 -17.82 11.80
C GLY A 52 -1.80 -18.46 11.69
N LEU A 53 -1.08 -18.24 10.59
CA LEU A 53 0.26 -18.82 10.42
C LEU A 53 1.28 -18.10 11.31
N ASP A 54 2.11 -18.88 11.98
CA ASP A 54 3.24 -18.37 12.74
C ASP A 54 4.43 -18.03 11.82
N ALA A 55 5.45 -17.40 12.40
CA ALA A 55 6.63 -16.97 11.67
C ALA A 55 7.40 -18.16 11.04
N ALA A 56 7.36 -19.34 11.66
CA ALA A 56 8.05 -20.53 11.16
C ALA A 56 7.35 -21.10 9.92
N ALA A 57 6.02 -21.19 9.94
CA ALA A 57 5.22 -21.63 8.81
C ALA A 57 5.37 -20.68 7.61
N VAL A 58 5.32 -19.37 7.83
CA VAL A 58 5.52 -18.38 6.75
C VAL A 58 6.93 -18.45 6.19
N ALA A 59 7.95 -18.67 7.03
CA ALA A 59 9.32 -18.85 6.56
C ALA A 59 9.49 -20.09 5.68
N GLN A 60 8.82 -21.21 6.02
CA GLN A 60 8.84 -22.41 5.20
C GLN A 60 8.21 -22.18 3.82
N LEU A 61 7.06 -21.50 3.75
CA LEU A 61 6.41 -21.17 2.47
C LEU A 61 7.31 -20.32 1.55
N ARG A 62 8.11 -19.42 2.14
CA ARG A 62 9.11 -18.63 1.38
C ARG A 62 10.27 -19.50 0.87
N GLN A 63 10.76 -20.43 1.69
CA GLN A 63 11.81 -21.36 1.28
C GLN A 63 11.36 -22.28 0.16
N ASP A 64 10.09 -22.70 0.19
CA ASP A 64 9.48 -23.56 -0.81
C ASP A 64 9.13 -22.81 -2.11
N GLY A 65 9.29 -21.47 -2.15
CA GLY A 65 9.00 -20.64 -3.32
C GLY A 65 7.50 -20.46 -3.60
N ILE A 66 6.65 -20.69 -2.60
CA ILE A 66 5.19 -20.56 -2.73
C ILE A 66 4.77 -19.08 -2.62
N VAL A 67 5.49 -18.29 -1.82
CA VAL A 67 5.24 -16.85 -1.58
C VAL A 67 6.52 -16.01 -1.51
#